data_AF-A0A9D6R061-F1
#
_entry.id   AF-A0A9D6R061-F1
#
_cell.length_a   1.000
_cell.length_b   1.000
_cell.length_c   1.000
_cell.angle_alpha   90.00
_cell.angle_beta   90.00
_cell.angle_gamma   90.00
#
_symmetry.space_group_name_H-M   'P 1'
#
loop_
_entity.id
_entity.type
_entity.pdbx_description
1 polymer ?
#
loop_
_entity_poly.entity_id
_entity_poly.type
_entity_poly.pdbx_seq_one_letter_code
_entity_poly.pdbx_strand_id
1 'polypeptide(L)'
;TIIHLISNGLTIIGFVIMWNGWKLIHGAKGGLVTEGAYAYVDSVGKPLSPETNLYQYTGNNPINYTDPLGLFTWVNPITYWRDFVGGVGDFQDNYIRMVDANIIGADKYYHCMANCQASRRGVGGSDAAGAMSEGRELFDEYVKGDPRSVCDEDRAANRHGRKSNSGMPCATLCAPLIHPMWKPK
;
A
#
# COMPACT_ATOMS: atom_id res chain seq x y z
N THR A 1 -1.79 -17.18 18.66
CA THR A 1 -2.46 -18.34 18.03
C THR A 1 -1.62 -18.85 16.87
N ILE A 2 -1.73 -20.15 16.53
CA ILE A 2 -1.02 -20.80 15.41
C ILE A 2 -1.21 -20.02 14.09
N ILE A 3 -2.37 -19.39 13.92
CA ILE A 3 -2.70 -18.50 12.78
C ILE A 3 -1.73 -17.30 12.65
N HIS A 4 -1.32 -16.64 13.74
CA HIS A 4 -0.37 -15.53 13.66
C HIS A 4 1.05 -15.99 13.29
N LEU A 5 1.45 -17.20 13.67
CA LEU A 5 2.75 -17.76 13.29
C LEU A 5 2.78 -18.08 11.78
N ILE A 6 1.70 -18.63 11.24
CA ILE A 6 1.58 -18.93 9.81
C ILE A 6 1.54 -17.62 9.00
N SER A 7 0.74 -16.64 9.44
CA SER A 7 0.63 -15.34 8.77
C SER A 7 1.96 -14.58 8.76
N ASN A 8 2.62 -14.43 9.92
CA ASN A 8 3.92 -13.77 10.01
C ASN A 8 5.01 -14.52 9.22
N GLY A 9 4.92 -15.85 9.19
CA GLY A 9 5.81 -16.69 8.37
C GLY A 9 5.68 -16.39 6.88
N LEU A 10 4.45 -16.28 6.36
CA LEU A 10 4.20 -15.90 4.97
C LEU A 10 4.72 -14.50 4.66
N THR A 11 4.56 -13.54 5.56
CA THR A 11 5.10 -12.18 5.40
C THR A 11 6.63 -12.19 5.34
N ILE A 12 7.31 -12.93 6.24
CA ILE A 12 8.78 -13.04 6.23
C ILE A 12 9.26 -13.70 4.94
N ILE A 13 8.60 -14.77 4.49
CA ILE A 13 8.93 -15.43 3.21
C ILE A 13 8.78 -14.45 2.05
N GLY A 14 7.71 -13.65 2.03
CA GLY A 14 7.53 -12.59 1.03
C GLY A 14 8.69 -11.58 1.00
N PHE A 15 9.10 -11.08 2.18
CA PHE A 15 10.26 -10.18 2.28
C PHE A 15 11.57 -10.83 1.82
N VAL A 16 11.76 -12.12 2.10
CA VAL A 16 12.94 -12.89 1.66
C VAL A 16 12.95 -13.04 0.13
N ILE A 17 11.80 -13.35 -0.48
CA ILE A 17 11.68 -13.45 -1.95
C ILE A 17 11.97 -12.09 -2.59
N MET A 18 11.38 -11.02 -2.07
CA MET A 18 11.63 -9.66 -2.56
C MET A 18 13.11 -9.25 -2.44
N TRP A 19 13.73 -9.48 -1.29
CA TRP A 19 15.15 -9.17 -1.06
C TRP A 19 16.07 -9.92 -2.03
N ASN A 20 15.82 -11.21 -2.23
CA ASN A 20 16.61 -12.00 -3.17
C ASN A 20 16.37 -11.60 -4.62
N GLY A 21 15.12 -11.31 -5.01
CA GLY A 21 14.78 -10.79 -6.33
C GLY A 21 15.46 -9.46 -6.63
N TRP A 22 15.47 -8.53 -5.67
CA TRP A 22 16.17 -7.24 -5.81
C TRP A 22 17.67 -7.42 -6.04
N LYS A 23 18.34 -8.29 -5.27
CA LYS A 23 19.76 -8.60 -5.47
C LYS A 23 20.04 -9.21 -6.85
N LEU A 24 19.15 -10.07 -7.35
CA LEU A 24 19.25 -10.70 -8.68
C LEU A 24 19.10 -9.69 -9.81
N ILE A 25 18.07 -8.85 -9.76
CA ILE A 25 17.76 -7.87 -10.83
C ILE A 25 18.82 -6.76 -10.89
N HIS A 26 19.28 -6.29 -9.72
CA HIS A 26 20.20 -5.14 -9.63
C HIS A 26 21.66 -5.53 -9.37
N GLY A 27 21.99 -6.82 -9.31
CA GLY A 27 23.36 -7.30 -9.10
C GLY A 27 23.99 -6.86 -7.78
N ALA A 28 23.18 -6.61 -6.75
CA ALA A 28 23.66 -6.04 -5.49
C ALA A 28 24.55 -7.05 -4.73
N LYS A 29 25.81 -6.67 -4.49
CA LYS A 29 26.85 -7.53 -3.88
C LYS A 29 26.77 -7.67 -2.35
N GLY A 30 25.71 -7.16 -1.71
CA GLY A 30 25.48 -7.30 -0.26
C GLY A 30 26.33 -6.40 0.64
N GLY A 31 26.99 -5.38 0.08
CA GLY A 31 27.69 -4.33 0.82
C GLY A 31 27.05 -2.96 0.62
N LEU A 32 27.39 -1.99 1.48
CA LEU A 32 27.04 -0.59 1.25
C LEU A 32 27.71 -0.11 -0.04
N VAL A 33 26.97 0.61 -0.88
CA VAL A 33 27.51 1.20 -2.12
C VAL A 33 28.36 2.40 -1.72
N THR A 34 29.68 2.21 -1.69
CA THR A 34 30.65 3.24 -1.28
C THR A 34 31.29 3.97 -2.48
N GLU A 35 30.96 3.57 -3.71
CA GLU A 35 31.49 4.16 -4.93
C GLU A 35 30.40 4.35 -6.00
N GLY A 36 30.53 5.39 -6.82
CA GLY A 36 29.58 5.74 -7.90
C GLY A 36 28.71 6.96 -7.60
N ALA A 37 27.91 7.39 -8.58
CA ALA A 37 27.13 8.64 -8.54
C ALA A 37 26.13 8.73 -7.37
N TYR A 38 25.84 7.60 -6.71
CA TYR A 38 24.91 7.49 -5.58
C TYR A 38 25.61 7.28 -4.23
N ALA A 39 26.94 7.17 -4.22
CA ALA A 39 27.75 6.96 -3.02
C ALA A 39 28.22 8.27 -2.35
N TYR A 40 27.84 9.42 -2.91
CA TYR A 40 28.24 10.73 -2.43
C TYR A 40 27.00 11.54 -2.05
N VAL A 41 27.01 12.15 -0.85
CA VAL A 41 25.92 13.00 -0.35
C VAL A 41 26.21 14.46 -0.73
N ASP A 42 26.38 14.70 -2.03
CA ASP A 42 26.26 16.01 -2.64
C ASP A 42 25.54 15.79 -3.97
N SER A 43 24.33 16.34 -4.07
CA SER A 43 23.39 16.07 -5.15
C SER A 43 23.72 16.77 -6.47
N VAL A 44 24.87 17.42 -6.58
CA VAL A 44 25.35 18.01 -7.84
C VAL A 44 26.86 17.98 -7.80
N GLY A 45 27.51 17.39 -8.80
CA GLY A 45 28.98 17.44 -8.89
C GLY A 45 29.49 18.86 -8.62
N LYS A 46 30.59 18.96 -7.87
CA LYS A 46 31.24 20.20 -7.40
C LYS A 46 31.04 21.38 -8.40
N PRO A 47 30.20 22.39 -8.10
CA PRO A 47 29.93 23.44 -9.06
C PRO A 47 31.16 24.35 -9.22
N LEU A 48 31.41 24.81 -10.45
CA LEU A 48 32.51 25.73 -10.78
C LEU A 48 32.18 27.21 -10.49
N SER A 49 30.95 27.53 -10.07
CA SER A 49 30.52 28.88 -9.66
C SER A 49 29.29 28.83 -8.73
N PRO A 50 29.03 29.87 -7.91
CA PRO A 50 28.00 29.82 -6.86
C PRO A 50 26.64 30.21 -7.43
N GLU A 51 25.95 29.27 -8.08
CA GLU A 51 24.54 29.44 -8.41
C GLU A 51 23.71 28.26 -7.88
N THR A 52 22.62 28.65 -7.22
CA THR A 52 21.73 27.86 -6.38
C THR A 52 21.03 26.73 -7.14
N ASN A 53 21.03 25.51 -6.58
CA ASN A 53 20.38 24.32 -7.14
C ASN A 53 18.85 24.48 -7.22
N LEU A 54 18.31 24.69 -8.42
CA LEU A 54 16.89 25.03 -8.61
C LEU A 54 15.97 23.83 -8.89
N TYR A 55 16.48 22.61 -9.14
CA TYR A 55 15.63 21.50 -9.56
C TYR A 55 16.03 20.16 -8.94
N GLN A 56 15.36 19.80 -7.85
CA GLN A 56 15.42 18.47 -7.28
C GLN A 56 14.42 17.58 -8.04
N TYR A 57 14.85 16.95 -9.15
CA TYR A 57 14.01 16.03 -9.92
C TYR A 57 14.54 14.60 -9.97
N THR A 58 13.55 13.73 -10.23
CA THR A 58 13.45 12.30 -10.02
C THR A 58 14.33 11.47 -10.96
N GLY A 59 15.02 10.47 -10.41
CA GLY A 59 15.69 9.42 -11.18
C GLY A 59 17.00 9.80 -11.87
N ASN A 60 17.64 10.93 -11.50
CA ASN A 60 18.95 11.36 -12.02
C ASN A 60 19.00 11.52 -13.55
N ASN A 61 17.86 11.74 -14.22
CA ASN A 61 17.79 12.02 -15.66
C ASN A 61 17.08 13.37 -15.91
N PRO A 62 17.83 14.48 -15.91
CA PRO A 62 17.28 15.83 -16.03
C PRO A 62 16.82 16.20 -17.45
N ILE A 63 17.06 15.34 -18.46
CA ILE A 63 16.66 15.60 -19.85
C ILE A 63 15.25 15.05 -20.12
N ASN A 64 14.89 13.92 -19.50
CA ASN A 64 13.61 13.24 -19.78
C ASN A 64 12.55 13.38 -18.67
N TYR A 65 12.94 13.80 -17.45
CA TYR A 65 12.01 13.87 -16.30
C TYR A 65 12.08 15.23 -15.60
N THR A 66 11.63 16.26 -16.30
CA THR A 66 11.26 17.54 -15.68
C THR A 66 9.83 17.41 -15.17
N ASP A 67 9.57 17.55 -13.87
CA ASP A 67 8.20 17.62 -13.33
C ASP A 67 7.70 19.08 -13.39
N PRO A 68 6.94 19.46 -14.43
CA PRO A 68 6.61 20.86 -14.70
C PRO A 68 5.51 21.38 -13.75
N LEU A 69 4.91 20.50 -12.96
CA LEU A 69 3.76 20.80 -12.09
C LEU A 69 4.13 20.71 -10.60
N GLY A 70 5.35 20.26 -10.26
CA GLY A 70 5.78 20.07 -8.88
C GLY A 70 4.92 19.05 -8.12
N LEU A 71 4.31 18.11 -8.84
CA LEU A 71 3.42 17.10 -8.25
C LEU A 71 4.19 15.97 -7.56
N PHE A 72 5.52 15.95 -7.66
CA PHE A 72 6.37 15.02 -6.93
C PHE A 72 6.32 15.33 -5.42
N THR A 73 5.41 14.63 -4.74
CA THR A 73 5.41 14.58 -3.28
C THR A 73 6.57 13.72 -2.84
N TRP A 74 7.59 14.34 -2.24
CA TRP A 74 8.63 13.61 -1.52
C TRP A 74 7.95 12.70 -0.50
N VAL A 75 7.89 11.40 -0.79
CA VAL A 75 7.42 10.38 0.16
C VAL A 75 8.58 10.07 1.09
N ASN A 76 8.47 10.48 2.35
CA ASN A 76 9.44 10.09 3.36
C ASN A 76 9.39 8.56 3.49
N PRO A 77 10.50 7.83 3.24
CA PRO A 77 10.48 6.37 3.19
C PRO A 77 10.12 5.76 4.54
N ILE A 78 10.48 6.40 5.66
CA ILE A 78 10.15 5.92 7.01
C ILE A 78 8.64 6.00 7.22
N THR A 79 8.01 7.14 6.90
CA THR A 79 6.56 7.28 7.06
C THR A 79 5.81 6.44 6.04
N TYR A 80 6.30 6.34 4.80
CA TYR A 80 5.72 5.48 3.76
C TYR A 80 5.61 4.03 4.24
N TRP A 81 6.72 3.43 4.68
CA TRP A 81 6.73 2.03 5.12
C TRP A 81 5.93 1.82 6.41
N ARG A 82 5.98 2.78 7.33
CA ARG A 82 5.14 2.77 8.53
C ARG A 82 3.64 2.75 8.16
N ASP A 83 3.23 3.61 7.24
CA ASP A 83 1.84 3.75 6.83
C ASP A 83 1.39 2.55 6.00
N PHE A 84 2.27 1.98 5.18
CA PHE A 84 2.04 0.74 4.44
C PHE A 84 1.80 -0.45 5.38
N VAL A 85 2.72 -0.68 6.33
CA VAL A 85 2.56 -1.75 7.33
C VAL A 85 1.33 -1.52 8.20
N GLY A 86 1.08 -0.27 8.59
CA GLY A 86 -0.15 0.10 9.29
C GLY A 86 -1.41 -0.21 8.47
N GLY A 87 -1.39 0.06 7.17
CA GLY A 87 -2.50 -0.23 6.26
C GLY A 87 -2.76 -1.72 6.11
N VAL A 88 -1.71 -2.54 6.03
CA VAL A 88 -1.85 -4.01 6.11
C VAL A 88 -2.47 -4.44 7.44
N GLY A 89 -2.08 -3.81 8.55
CA GLY A 89 -2.70 -4.02 9.87
C GLY A 89 -4.20 -3.73 9.88
N ASP A 90 -4.65 -2.64 9.24
CA ASP A 90 -6.08 -2.33 9.15
C ASP A 90 -6.87 -3.40 8.38
N PHE A 91 -6.29 -3.97 7.32
CA PHE A 91 -6.91 -5.09 6.59
C PHE A 91 -7.02 -6.33 7.48
N GLN A 92 -5.98 -6.64 8.25
CA GLN A 92 -6.00 -7.77 9.19
C GLN A 92 -7.06 -7.58 10.27
N ASP A 93 -7.16 -6.39 10.85
CA ASP A 93 -8.15 -6.08 11.89
C ASP A 93 -9.59 -6.19 11.36
N ASN A 94 -9.85 -5.67 10.16
CA ASN A 94 -11.18 -5.78 9.55
C ASN A 94 -11.51 -7.21 9.14
N TYR A 95 -10.53 -8.00 8.70
CA TYR A 95 -10.72 -9.42 8.45
C TYR A 95 -11.12 -10.17 9.73
N ILE A 96 -10.43 -9.91 10.85
CA ILE A 96 -10.77 -10.52 12.14
C ILE A 96 -12.18 -10.14 12.56
N ARG A 97 -12.55 -8.84 12.49
CA ARG A 97 -13.89 -8.38 12.84
C ARG A 97 -14.98 -8.99 11.94
N MET A 98 -14.70 -9.15 10.65
CA MET A 98 -15.61 -9.81 9.71
C MET A 98 -15.85 -11.27 10.09
N VAL A 99 -14.77 -11.99 10.39
CA VAL A 99 -14.83 -13.40 10.83
C VAL A 99 -15.57 -13.50 12.17
N ASP A 100 -15.27 -12.63 13.13
CA ASP A 100 -15.91 -12.60 14.45
C ASP A 100 -17.41 -12.25 14.37
N ALA A 101 -17.80 -11.41 13.40
CA ALA A 101 -19.21 -11.11 13.15
C ALA A 101 -19.95 -12.34 12.60
N ASN A 102 -19.29 -13.15 11.77
CA ASN A 102 -19.82 -14.38 11.18
C ASN A 102 -21.21 -14.20 10.53
N ILE A 103 -21.37 -13.09 9.79
CA ILE A 103 -22.62 -12.76 9.08
C ILE A 103 -22.38 -12.88 7.57
N ILE A 104 -23.23 -13.64 6.90
CA ILE A 104 -23.26 -13.76 5.45
C ILE A 104 -23.64 -12.41 4.83
N GLY A 105 -22.84 -11.92 3.88
CA GLY A 105 -23.08 -10.67 3.16
C GLY A 105 -22.66 -9.39 3.90
N ALA A 106 -21.96 -9.49 5.03
CA ALA A 106 -21.39 -8.33 5.73
C ALA A 106 -19.99 -7.95 5.24
N ASP A 107 -19.38 -8.75 4.37
CA ASP A 107 -18.03 -8.61 3.83
C ASP A 107 -17.79 -7.25 3.16
N LYS A 108 -18.74 -6.78 2.34
CA LYS A 108 -18.60 -5.51 1.61
C LYS A 108 -18.38 -4.31 2.54
N TYR A 109 -18.98 -4.31 3.74
CA TYR A 109 -18.71 -3.30 4.76
C TYR A 109 -17.25 -3.32 5.21
N TYR A 110 -16.70 -4.51 5.47
CA TYR A 110 -15.31 -4.68 5.92
C TYR A 110 -14.28 -4.38 4.82
N HIS A 111 -14.59 -4.73 3.57
CA HIS A 111 -13.83 -4.30 2.39
C HIS A 111 -13.69 -2.78 2.32
N CYS A 112 -14.81 -2.07 2.48
CA CYS A 112 -14.82 -0.60 2.53
C CYS A 112 -14.06 -0.06 3.74
N MET A 113 -14.29 -0.61 4.94
CA MET A 113 -13.66 -0.14 6.18
C MET A 113 -12.15 -0.28 6.15
N ALA A 114 -11.64 -1.45 5.72
CA ALA A 114 -10.22 -1.71 5.57
C ALA A 114 -9.55 -0.72 4.62
N ASN A 115 -10.15 -0.50 3.44
CA ASN A 115 -9.63 0.45 2.46
C ASN A 115 -9.67 1.89 3.00
N CYS A 116 -10.74 2.29 3.67
CA CYS A 116 -10.87 3.64 4.23
C CYS A 116 -9.83 3.90 5.34
N GLN A 117 -9.64 2.95 6.26
CA GLN A 117 -8.68 3.08 7.35
C GLN A 117 -7.25 3.10 6.81
N ALA A 118 -6.90 2.17 5.94
CA ALA A 118 -5.57 2.07 5.36
C ALA A 118 -5.21 3.32 4.55
N SER A 119 -6.10 3.78 3.65
CA SER A 119 -5.85 4.96 2.82
C SER A 119 -5.69 6.26 3.60
N ARG A 120 -6.24 6.35 4.82
CA ARG A 120 -6.09 7.53 5.69
C ARG A 120 -4.74 7.63 6.37
N ARG A 121 -3.94 6.56 6.38
CA ARG A 121 -2.61 6.60 6.99
C ARG A 121 -1.64 7.47 6.18
N GLY A 122 -1.83 7.55 4.87
CA GLY A 122 -0.96 8.28 3.95
C GLY A 122 -0.76 7.50 2.65
N VAL A 123 0.20 7.93 1.83
CA VAL A 123 0.50 7.31 0.52
C VAL A 123 0.79 5.81 0.67
N GLY A 124 1.64 5.42 1.63
CA GLY A 124 1.95 4.01 1.87
C GLY A 124 0.75 3.17 2.28
N GLY A 125 -0.15 3.72 3.10
CA GLY A 125 -1.39 3.03 3.48
C GLY A 125 -2.38 2.90 2.32
N SER A 126 -2.44 3.89 1.42
CA SER A 126 -3.23 3.80 0.20
C SER A 126 -2.68 2.75 -0.78
N ASP A 127 -1.37 2.64 -0.92
CA ASP A 127 -0.73 1.60 -1.72
C ASP A 127 -0.97 0.20 -1.13
N ALA A 128 -0.86 0.06 0.20
CA ALA A 128 -1.23 -1.16 0.90
C ALA A 128 -2.70 -1.53 0.64
N ALA A 129 -3.62 -0.56 0.70
CA ALA A 129 -5.03 -0.79 0.38
C ALA A 129 -5.22 -1.30 -1.05
N GLY A 130 -4.48 -0.74 -2.00
CA GLY A 130 -4.40 -1.20 -3.39
C GLY A 130 -3.96 -2.64 -3.52
N ALA A 131 -2.77 -2.93 -3.01
CA ALA A 131 -2.14 -4.24 -3.13
C ALA A 131 -2.94 -5.34 -2.41
N MET A 132 -3.39 -5.08 -1.19
CA MET A 132 -4.15 -6.05 -0.39
C MET A 132 -5.51 -6.36 -1.01
N SER A 133 -6.20 -5.35 -1.54
CA SER A 133 -7.49 -5.55 -2.20
C SER A 133 -7.33 -6.36 -3.49
N GLU A 134 -6.50 -5.92 -4.44
CA GLU A 134 -6.36 -6.68 -5.70
C GLU A 134 -5.72 -8.04 -5.50
N GLY A 135 -4.76 -8.19 -4.58
CA GLY A 135 -4.20 -9.51 -4.26
C GLY A 135 -5.27 -10.50 -3.79
N ARG A 136 -6.23 -10.05 -2.97
CA ARG A 136 -7.39 -10.83 -2.54
C ARG A 136 -8.26 -11.22 -3.74
N GLU A 137 -8.65 -10.25 -4.57
CA GLU A 137 -9.55 -10.52 -5.71
C GLU A 137 -8.92 -11.43 -6.77
N LEU A 138 -7.61 -11.28 -7.04
CA LEU A 138 -6.89 -12.17 -7.94
C LEU A 138 -6.84 -13.60 -7.39
N PHE A 139 -6.68 -13.77 -6.08
CA PHE A 139 -6.74 -15.09 -5.46
C PHE A 139 -8.15 -15.68 -5.52
N ASP A 140 -9.17 -14.88 -5.22
CA ASP A 140 -10.56 -15.32 -5.25
C ASP A 140 -10.98 -15.71 -6.70
N GLU A 141 -10.62 -14.91 -7.71
CA GLU A 141 -10.91 -15.20 -9.12
C GLU A 141 -10.12 -16.40 -9.68
N TYR A 142 -8.79 -16.42 -9.52
CA TYR A 142 -7.95 -17.40 -10.21
C TYR A 142 -7.65 -18.67 -9.40
N VAL A 143 -7.75 -18.62 -8.07
CA VAL A 143 -7.44 -19.77 -7.21
C VAL A 143 -8.70 -20.40 -6.63
N LYS A 144 -9.67 -19.59 -6.15
CA LYS A 144 -10.95 -20.13 -5.67
C LYS A 144 -11.97 -20.34 -6.79
N GLY A 145 -11.80 -19.65 -7.91
CA GLY A 145 -12.71 -19.74 -9.07
C GLY A 145 -13.98 -18.91 -8.90
N ASP A 146 -13.93 -17.86 -8.08
CA ASP A 146 -15.07 -16.97 -7.91
C ASP A 146 -15.36 -16.23 -9.22
N PRO A 147 -16.64 -16.05 -9.59
CA PRO A 147 -16.99 -15.35 -10.82
C PRO A 147 -16.57 -13.88 -10.73
N ARG A 148 -16.09 -13.34 -11.86
CA ARG A 148 -15.61 -11.95 -11.96
C ARG A 148 -16.61 -10.92 -11.42
N SER A 149 -17.91 -11.16 -11.60
CA SER A 149 -18.97 -10.27 -11.11
C SER A 149 -18.94 -10.11 -9.58
N VAL A 150 -18.67 -11.17 -8.83
CA VAL A 150 -18.57 -11.13 -7.36
C VAL A 150 -17.33 -10.33 -6.95
N CYS A 151 -16.19 -10.58 -7.61
CA CYS A 151 -14.97 -9.82 -7.39
C CYS A 151 -15.15 -8.34 -7.74
N ASP A 152 -15.94 -8.01 -8.77
CA ASP A 152 -16.19 -6.63 -9.16
C ASP A 152 -17.04 -5.86 -8.14
N GLU A 153 -17.94 -6.54 -7.42
CA GLU A 153 -18.67 -5.99 -6.27
C GLU A 153 -17.72 -5.70 -5.10
N ASP A 154 -16.78 -6.61 -4.81
CA ASP A 154 -15.74 -6.37 -3.80
C ASP A 154 -14.82 -5.22 -4.17
N ARG A 155 -14.38 -5.17 -5.43
CA ARG A 155 -13.62 -4.02 -5.96
C ARG A 155 -14.41 -2.73 -5.85
N ALA A 156 -15.73 -2.76 -6.03
CA ALA A 156 -16.56 -1.56 -5.84
C ALA A 156 -16.57 -1.09 -4.38
N ALA A 157 -16.73 -2.01 -3.41
CA ALA A 157 -16.64 -1.70 -1.99
C ALA A 157 -15.24 -1.18 -1.60
N ASN A 158 -14.18 -1.83 -2.09
CA ASN A 158 -12.80 -1.42 -1.90
C ASN A 158 -12.57 0.02 -2.41
N ARG A 159 -13.00 0.32 -3.64
CA ARG A 159 -12.90 1.66 -4.24
C ARG A 159 -13.68 2.71 -3.47
N HIS A 160 -14.87 2.37 -2.96
CA HIS A 160 -15.68 3.29 -2.16
C HIS A 160 -14.94 3.71 -0.88
N GLY A 161 -14.34 2.74 -0.17
CA GLY A 161 -13.50 3.02 1.00
C GLY A 161 -12.24 3.83 0.66
N ARG A 162 -11.54 3.46 -0.41
CA ARG A 162 -10.24 4.06 -0.80
C ARG A 162 -10.37 5.52 -1.26
N LYS A 163 -11.50 5.87 -1.86
CA LYS A 163 -11.81 7.24 -2.31
C LYS A 163 -12.15 8.20 -1.16
N SER A 164 -12.04 7.77 0.10
CA SER A 164 -12.40 8.64 1.22
C SER A 164 -11.45 9.83 1.35
N ASN A 165 -12.01 11.03 1.38
CA ASN A 165 -11.33 12.22 1.88
C ASN A 165 -11.40 12.25 3.41
N SER A 166 -10.43 12.92 4.05
CA SER A 166 -10.15 12.89 5.49
C SER A 166 -11.25 13.44 6.42
N GLY A 167 -12.33 14.02 5.89
CA GLY A 167 -13.32 14.78 6.70
C GLY A 167 -14.44 13.97 7.37
N MET A 168 -14.73 12.75 6.94
CA MET A 168 -15.86 11.94 7.47
C MET A 168 -15.35 10.66 8.15
N PRO A 169 -15.91 10.14 9.25
CA PRO A 169 -15.51 8.84 9.80
C PRO A 169 -15.71 7.67 8.81
N CYS A 170 -14.81 6.68 8.80
CA CYS A 170 -14.92 5.52 7.90
C CYS A 170 -16.24 4.75 8.10
N ALA A 171 -16.70 4.64 9.35
CA ALA A 171 -17.97 3.99 9.67
C ALA A 171 -19.16 4.68 8.97
N THR A 172 -19.14 6.02 8.89
CA THR A 172 -20.16 6.80 8.19
C THR A 172 -20.06 6.62 6.67
N LEU A 173 -18.83 6.63 6.13
CA LEU A 173 -18.59 6.41 4.70
C LEU A 173 -19.10 5.02 4.25
N CYS A 174 -18.83 4.00 5.05
CA CYS A 174 -19.16 2.61 4.74
C CYS A 174 -20.56 2.20 5.22
N ALA A 175 -21.29 3.07 5.91
CA ALA A 175 -22.64 2.80 6.42
C ALA A 175 -23.62 2.27 5.35
N PRO A 176 -23.61 2.75 4.08
CA PRO A 176 -24.48 2.22 3.04
C PRO A 176 -24.25 0.74 2.71
N LEU A 177 -23.10 0.16 3.11
CA LEU A 177 -22.75 -1.24 2.86
C LEU A 177 -23.04 -2.14 4.07
N ILE A 178 -23.66 -1.60 5.13
CA ILE A 178 -24.05 -2.40 6.29
C ILE A 178 -25.17 -3.35 5.89
N HIS A 179 -24.96 -4.63 6.16
CA HIS A 179 -25.95 -5.66 5.92
C HIS A 179 -27.20 -5.46 6.83
N PRO A 180 -28.46 -5.59 6.32
CA PRO A 180 -29.67 -5.25 7.08
C PRO A 180 -29.85 -6.02 8.40
N MET A 181 -29.36 -7.25 8.47
CA MET A 181 -29.47 -8.12 9.65
C MET A 181 -28.31 -7.96 10.65
N TRP A 182 -27.41 -7.01 10.43
CA TRP A 182 -26.21 -6.84 11.23
C TRP A 182 -25.88 -5.36 11.46
N LYS A 183 -25.31 -5.07 12.64
CA LYS A 183 -24.76 -3.74 12.93
C LYS A 183 -23.31 -3.88 13.37
N PRO A 184 -22.40 -3.04 12.86
CA PRO A 184 -21.03 -2.99 13.35
C PRO A 184 -21.02 -2.68 14.85
N LYS A 185 -20.15 -3.35 15.59
CA LYS A 185 -19.87 -3.08 17.00
C LYS A 185 -18.92 -1.91 17.14
#